data_AF-X1ANR5-F1
#
_entry.id   AF-X1ANR5-F1
#
_cell.length_a   1.000
_cell.length_b   1.000
_cell.length_c   1.000
_cell.angle_alpha   90.00
_cell.angle_beta   90.00
_cell.angle_gamma   90.00
#
_symmetry.space_group_name_H-M   'P 1'
#
loop_
_entity.id
_entity.type
_entity.pdbx_description
1 polymer ?
#
loop_
_entity_poly.entity_id
_entity_poly.type
_entity_poly.pdbx_seq_one_letter_code
_entity_poly.pdbx_strand_id
1 'polypeptide(L)'
;MKGPPGIDESELLLSGGCDALITAITPRAFLEGNPKVKRLFPDVRAAEKDYYRKTHLFPIMHAVAIRNDTIKEAPWLPKAVFEMYSNAKQKAYADLETTTSLKVSLPWVTQEFEDTRSLMGENFWPYGIEANRKELEAAMRYAHEQGLVKHRLEFENLFHPSTLRLEENIGKLSLGQRPLLAP
;
A
#
# COMPACT_ATOMS: atom_id res chain seq x y z
N MET A 1 10.44 -18.13 -16.32
CA MET A 1 10.79 -19.52 -15.97
C MET A 1 9.49 -20.24 -15.65
N LYS A 2 9.14 -21.32 -16.36
CA LYS A 2 7.96 -22.13 -15.98
C LYS A 2 8.45 -23.16 -14.97
N GLY A 3 7.80 -23.23 -13.80
CA GLY A 3 8.05 -24.31 -12.85
C GLY A 3 7.73 -25.67 -13.46
N PRO A 4 8.30 -26.77 -12.93
CA PRO A 4 7.97 -28.12 -13.35
C PRO A 4 6.45 -28.38 -13.23
N PRO A 5 5.83 -29.03 -14.22
CA PRO A 5 4.37 -29.23 -14.24
C PRO A 5 3.91 -30.06 -13.04
N GLY A 6 2.85 -29.61 -12.37
CA GLY A 6 2.25 -30.30 -11.23
C GLY A 6 2.97 -30.11 -9.89
N ILE A 7 4.02 -29.28 -9.85
CA ILE A 7 4.78 -28.99 -8.63
C ILE A 7 4.37 -27.61 -8.11
N ASP A 8 3.88 -27.55 -6.87
CA ASP A 8 3.55 -26.30 -6.18
C ASP A 8 4.78 -25.65 -5.52
N GLU A 9 4.63 -24.43 -5.03
CA GLU A 9 5.69 -23.66 -4.37
C GLU A 9 6.26 -24.38 -3.13
N SER A 10 5.42 -25.12 -2.41
CA SER A 10 5.87 -25.85 -1.23
C SER A 10 6.77 -27.02 -1.62
N GLU A 11 6.36 -27.77 -2.65
CA GLU A 11 7.15 -28.89 -3.16
C GLU A 11 8.48 -28.40 -3.76
N LEU A 12 8.51 -27.25 -4.44
CA LEU A 12 9.76 -26.65 -4.92
C LEU A 12 10.77 -26.39 -3.79
N LEU A 13 10.33 -25.87 -2.65
CA LEU A 13 11.20 -25.66 -1.50
C LEU A 13 11.61 -26.98 -0.82
N LEU A 14 10.66 -27.89 -0.61
CA LEU A 14 10.90 -29.11 0.16
C LEU A 14 11.75 -30.14 -0.57
N SER A 15 11.62 -30.21 -1.90
CA SER A 15 12.44 -31.07 -2.76
C SER A 15 13.84 -30.50 -3.04
N GLY A 16 14.09 -29.23 -2.71
CA GLY A 16 15.31 -28.52 -3.09
C GLY A 16 15.33 -28.08 -4.56
N GLY A 17 14.18 -28.07 -5.24
CA GLY A 17 14.04 -27.49 -6.58
C GLY A 17 14.29 -25.98 -6.62
N CYS A 18 14.15 -25.29 -5.48
CA CYS A 18 14.67 -23.95 -5.24
C CYS A 18 15.05 -23.76 -3.77
N ASP A 19 16.03 -22.90 -3.51
CA ASP A 19 16.46 -22.57 -2.14
C ASP A 19 15.58 -21.50 -1.46
N ALA A 20 14.90 -20.66 -2.25
CA ALA A 20 14.09 -19.56 -1.77
C ALA A 20 12.96 -19.20 -2.74
N LEU A 21 11.90 -18.60 -2.19
CA LEU A 21 10.77 -18.09 -2.94
C LEU A 21 10.50 -16.63 -2.62
N ILE A 22 10.11 -15.88 -3.64
CA ILE A 22 9.47 -14.57 -3.52
C ILE A 22 8.05 -14.75 -4.06
N THR A 23 7.06 -14.77 -3.17
CA THR A 23 5.66 -15.04 -3.52
C THR A 23 4.69 -14.18 -2.71
N ALA A 24 3.57 -13.82 -3.34
CA ALA A 24 2.46 -13.14 -2.67
C ALA A 24 1.55 -14.09 -1.89
N ILE A 25 1.52 -15.37 -2.29
CA ILE A 25 0.71 -16.40 -1.63
C ILE A 25 1.62 -17.19 -0.71
N THR A 26 1.31 -17.17 0.58
CA THR A 26 2.05 -17.93 1.59
C THR A 26 2.05 -19.43 1.23
N PRO A 27 3.21 -20.08 1.06
CA PRO A 27 3.27 -21.50 0.74
C PRO A 27 2.60 -22.35 1.82
N ARG A 28 1.86 -23.38 1.41
CA ARG A 28 1.18 -24.32 2.32
C ARG A 28 2.12 -24.92 3.37
N ALA A 29 3.33 -25.32 2.98
CA ALA A 29 4.30 -25.88 3.93
C ALA A 29 4.64 -24.90 5.07
N PHE A 30 4.65 -23.59 4.82
CA PHE A 30 4.85 -22.60 5.87
C PHE A 30 3.61 -22.48 6.77
N LEU A 31 2.41 -22.47 6.19
CA LEU A 31 1.14 -22.43 6.94
C LEU A 31 0.96 -23.66 7.86
N GLU A 32 1.42 -24.83 7.40
CA GLU A 32 1.41 -26.08 8.16
C GLU A 32 2.56 -26.15 9.20
N GLY A 33 3.41 -25.12 9.29
CA GLY A 33 4.49 -25.06 10.27
C GLY A 33 5.64 -26.01 9.98
N ASN A 34 5.88 -26.37 8.71
CA ASN A 34 6.98 -27.25 8.35
C ASN A 34 8.32 -26.64 8.79
N PRO A 35 9.13 -27.33 9.61
CA PRO A 35 10.33 -26.75 10.21
C PRO A 35 11.45 -26.47 9.20
N LYS A 36 11.35 -26.99 7.97
CA LYS A 36 12.30 -26.72 6.88
C LYS A 36 12.05 -25.40 6.17
N VAL A 37 10.87 -24.80 6.35
CA VAL A 37 10.48 -23.56 5.66
C VAL A 37 10.36 -22.42 6.68
N LYS A 38 11.06 -21.31 6.43
CA LYS A 38 11.03 -20.12 7.28
C LYS A 38 11.07 -18.85 6.44
N ARG A 39 10.69 -17.72 7.05
CA ARG A 39 10.88 -16.40 6.44
C ARG A 39 12.36 -16.08 6.35
N LEU A 40 12.75 -15.39 5.28
CA LEU A 40 14.13 -14.91 5.08
C LEU A 40 14.54 -13.93 6.19
N PHE A 41 13.64 -13.00 6.54
CA PHE A 41 13.80 -12.08 7.67
C PHE A 41 13.03 -12.64 8.87
N PRO A 42 13.71 -13.00 9.98
CA PRO A 42 13.04 -13.47 11.19
C PRO A 42 12.11 -12.41 11.79
N ASP A 43 12.56 -11.14 11.79
CA ASP A 43 11.77 -9.97 12.14
C ASP A 43 11.46 -9.15 10.89
N VAL A 44 10.32 -9.48 10.26
CA VAL A 44 9.84 -8.81 9.05
C VAL A 44 9.58 -7.32 9.32
N ARG A 45 9.02 -7.00 10.50
CA ARG A 45 8.65 -5.63 10.84
C ARG A 45 9.89 -4.75 10.97
N ALA A 46 10.93 -5.22 11.66
CA ALA A 46 12.18 -4.48 11.76
C ALA A 46 12.82 -4.27 10.37
N ALA A 47 12.85 -5.30 9.53
CA ALA A 47 13.40 -5.22 8.18
C ALA A 47 12.64 -4.20 7.29
N GLU A 48 11.31 -4.19 7.35
CA GLU A 48 10.46 -3.23 6.62
C GLU A 48 10.64 -1.80 7.14
N LYS A 49 10.66 -1.60 8.47
CA LYS A 49 10.92 -0.29 9.07
C LYS A 49 12.30 0.24 8.66
N ASP A 50 13.32 -0.61 8.64
CA ASP A 50 14.68 -0.24 8.21
C ASP A 50 14.76 0.07 6.71
N TYR A 51 14.04 -0.68 5.87
CA TYR A 51 13.90 -0.36 4.45
C TYR A 51 13.29 1.02 4.26
N TYR A 52 12.19 1.33 4.96
CA TYR A 52 11.55 2.64 4.90
C TYR A 52 12.48 3.75 5.41
N ARG A 53 13.20 3.56 6.53
CA ARG A 53 14.18 4.56 7.01
C ARG A 53 15.27 4.85 6.00
N LYS A 54 15.75 3.83 5.27
CA LYS A 54 16.84 3.97 4.30
C LYS A 54 16.40 4.61 2.98
N THR A 55 15.17 4.34 2.56
CA THR A 55 14.71 4.66 1.20
C THR A 55 13.60 5.70 1.15
N HIS A 56 12.84 5.82 2.24
CA HIS A 56 11.54 6.49 2.31
C HIS A 56 10.55 6.01 1.25
N LEU A 57 10.69 4.77 0.75
CA LEU A 57 9.78 4.17 -0.20
C LEU A 57 8.78 3.27 0.52
N PHE A 58 7.51 3.43 0.19
CA PHE A 58 6.47 2.48 0.60
C PHE A 58 5.62 2.07 -0.62
N PRO A 59 5.84 0.86 -1.19
CA PRO A 59 5.32 0.52 -2.52
C PRO A 59 3.79 0.63 -2.67
N ILE A 60 3.36 1.22 -3.78
CA ILE A 60 1.95 1.32 -4.17
C ILE A 60 1.46 -0.06 -4.62
N MET A 61 0.41 -0.58 -3.98
CA MET A 61 -0.19 -1.87 -4.35
C MET A 61 -1.36 -1.73 -5.34
N HIS A 62 -2.18 -0.68 -5.19
CA HIS A 62 -3.42 -0.50 -5.95
C HIS A 62 -3.56 0.93 -6.49
N ALA A 63 -4.22 1.07 -7.65
CA ALA A 63 -4.63 2.33 -8.24
C ALA A 63 -6.12 2.29 -8.59
N VAL A 64 -6.77 3.45 -8.62
CA VAL A 64 -8.16 3.59 -9.07
C VAL A 64 -8.19 3.97 -10.54
N ALA A 65 -8.90 3.20 -11.35
CA ALA A 65 -9.09 3.45 -12.77
C ALA A 65 -10.53 3.86 -13.06
N ILE A 66 -10.70 4.87 -13.92
CA ILE A 66 -11.99 5.33 -14.43
C ILE A 66 -11.90 5.25 -15.95
N ARG A 67 -12.95 4.74 -16.61
CA ARG A 67 -12.96 4.66 -18.07
C ARG A 67 -12.92 6.06 -18.70
N ASN A 68 -12.17 6.20 -19.78
CA ASN A 68 -11.99 7.48 -20.46
C ASN A 68 -13.29 8.06 -21.04
N ASP A 69 -14.22 7.23 -21.50
CA ASP A 69 -15.53 7.69 -21.99
C ASP A 69 -16.41 8.25 -20.86
N THR A 70 -16.41 7.60 -19.70
CA THR A 70 -17.08 8.12 -18.49
C THR A 70 -16.49 9.48 -18.07
N ILE A 71 -15.17 9.66 -18.17
CA ILE A 71 -14.55 10.97 -17.88
C ILE A 71 -14.98 12.04 -18.89
N LYS A 72 -15.15 11.70 -20.17
CA LYS A 72 -15.64 12.65 -21.18
C LYS A 72 -17.07 13.12 -20.89
N GLU A 73 -17.93 12.21 -20.44
CA GLU A 73 -19.32 12.51 -20.07
C GLU A 73 -19.42 13.25 -18.72
N ALA A 74 -18.51 12.95 -17.79
CA ALA A 74 -18.45 13.56 -16.47
C ALA A 74 -17.01 14.02 -16.12
N PRO A 75 -16.54 15.16 -16.65
CA PRO A 75 -15.15 15.62 -16.42
C PRO A 75 -14.83 15.94 -14.95
N TRP A 76 -15.85 16.16 -14.12
CA TRP A 76 -15.71 16.37 -12.67
C TRP A 76 -15.41 15.07 -11.90
N LEU A 77 -15.67 13.91 -12.50
CA LEU A 77 -15.64 12.61 -11.82
C LEU A 77 -14.28 12.25 -11.23
N PRO A 78 -13.13 12.41 -11.91
CA PRO A 78 -11.83 12.04 -11.33
C PRO A 78 -11.52 12.78 -10.03
N LYS A 79 -11.84 14.08 -9.98
CA LYS A 79 -11.65 14.90 -8.77
C LYS A 79 -12.59 14.45 -7.66
N ALA A 80 -13.87 14.22 -7.96
CA ALA A 80 -14.84 13.77 -6.97
C ALA A 80 -14.46 12.40 -6.37
N VAL A 81 -13.99 11.46 -7.19
CA VAL A 81 -13.51 10.14 -6.73
C VAL A 81 -12.28 10.30 -5.83
N PHE A 82 -11.30 11.11 -6.24
CA PHE A 82 -10.11 11.40 -5.43
C PHE A 82 -10.47 11.96 -4.06
N GLU A 83 -11.33 13.00 -4.02
CA GLU A 83 -11.78 13.63 -2.78
C GLU A 83 -12.59 12.64 -1.90
N MET A 84 -13.45 11.83 -2.51
CA MET A 84 -14.23 10.81 -1.79
C MET A 84 -13.31 9.79 -1.09
N TYR A 85 -12.33 9.22 -1.80
CA TYR A 85 -11.40 8.26 -1.22
C TYR A 85 -10.50 8.91 -0.17
N SER A 86 -10.00 10.12 -0.41
CA SER A 86 -9.21 10.87 0.58
C SER A 86 -10.03 11.08 1.86
N ASN A 87 -11.28 11.56 1.75
CA ASN A 87 -12.18 11.74 2.90
C ASN A 87 -12.50 10.43 3.63
N ALA A 88 -12.68 9.32 2.90
CA ALA A 88 -12.88 8.00 3.51
C ALA A 88 -11.66 7.53 4.30
N LYS A 89 -10.45 7.72 3.75
CA LYS A 89 -9.19 7.41 4.43
C LYS A 89 -9.02 8.24 5.70
N GLN A 90 -9.31 9.55 5.65
CA GLN A 90 -9.21 10.42 6.83
C GLN A 90 -10.14 9.98 7.96
N LYS A 91 -11.34 9.49 7.64
CA LYS A 91 -12.24 8.88 8.64
C LYS A 91 -11.64 7.61 9.24
N ALA A 92 -11.03 6.75 8.41
CA ALA A 92 -10.37 5.54 8.89
C ALA A 92 -9.17 5.87 9.81
N TYR A 93 -8.42 6.93 9.53
CA TYR A 93 -7.35 7.40 10.42
C TYR A 93 -7.89 7.93 11.75
N ALA A 94 -8.96 8.73 11.73
CA ALA A 94 -9.61 9.21 12.95
C ALA A 94 -10.18 8.06 13.80
N ASP A 95 -10.65 6.99 13.16
CA ASP A 95 -11.08 5.77 13.84
C ASP A 95 -9.91 5.05 14.54
N LEU A 96 -8.72 5.03 13.93
CA LEU A 96 -7.50 4.45 14.53
C LEU A 96 -6.95 5.27 15.70
N GLU A 97 -7.24 6.57 15.77
CA GLU A 97 -6.92 7.42 16.92
C GLU A 97 -7.77 7.10 18.17
N THR A 98 -8.88 6.38 18.01
CA THR A 98 -9.79 6.09 19.12
C THR A 98 -9.20 5.01 20.04
N THR A 99 -9.10 5.31 21.33
CA THR A 99 -8.56 4.38 22.36
C THR A 99 -9.63 3.64 23.15
N THR A 100 -10.91 4.02 23.01
CA THR A 100 -12.02 3.48 23.82
C THR A 100 -12.84 2.40 23.13
N SER A 101 -12.87 2.39 21.79
CA SER A 101 -13.57 1.41 20.98
C SER A 101 -12.74 1.11 19.73
N LEU A 102 -11.84 0.14 19.86
CA LEU A 102 -10.95 -0.25 18.78
C LEU A 102 -11.77 -0.84 17.62
N LYS A 103 -11.59 -0.30 16.41
CA LYS A 103 -12.26 -0.80 15.20
C LYS A 103 -11.73 -2.15 14.70
N VAL A 104 -10.58 -2.56 15.22
CA VAL A 104 -10.00 -3.89 15.02
C VAL A 104 -9.83 -4.56 16.38
N SER A 105 -10.11 -5.86 16.45
CA SER A 105 -10.06 -6.61 17.71
C SER A 105 -8.65 -6.95 18.20
N LEU A 106 -7.60 -6.36 17.59
CA LEU A 106 -6.21 -6.56 18.00
C LEU A 106 -5.87 -5.63 19.18
N PRO A 107 -5.29 -6.16 20.28
CA PRO A 107 -5.14 -5.43 21.54
C PRO A 107 -4.11 -4.30 21.51
N TRP A 108 -3.18 -4.30 20.55
CA TRP A 108 -2.07 -3.33 20.48
C TRP A 108 -2.18 -2.34 19.32
N VAL A 109 -3.33 -2.25 18.65
CA VAL A 109 -3.47 -1.42 17.44
C VAL A 109 -3.13 0.05 17.68
N THR A 110 -3.44 0.61 18.85
CA THR A 110 -3.09 2.00 19.18
C THR A 110 -1.59 2.22 19.16
N GLN A 111 -0.81 1.31 19.78
CA GLN A 111 0.66 1.40 19.75
C GLN A 111 1.20 1.22 18.33
N GLU A 112 0.63 0.29 17.55
CA GLU A 112 1.01 0.11 16.14
C GLU A 112 0.76 1.37 15.30
N PHE A 113 -0.36 2.06 15.55
CA PHE A 113 -0.70 3.30 14.88
C PHE A 113 0.24 4.44 15.26
N GLU A 114 0.55 4.61 16.56
CA GLU A 114 1.52 5.59 17.05
C GLU A 114 2.93 5.34 16.48
N ASP A 115 3.39 4.09 16.50
CA ASP A 115 4.68 3.68 15.92
C ASP A 115 4.74 3.98 14.42
N THR A 116 3.64 3.72 13.71
CA THR A 116 3.54 3.99 12.27
C THR A 116 3.62 5.48 12.00
N ARG A 117 2.88 6.32 12.74
CA ARG A 117 2.95 7.79 12.62
C ARG A 117 4.33 8.35 12.98
N SER A 118 4.96 7.80 14.02
CA SER A 118 6.31 8.22 14.41
C SER A 118 7.34 7.96 13.31
N LEU A 119 7.20 6.85 12.57
CA LEU A 119 8.11 6.50 11.49
C LEU A 119 7.76 7.18 10.16
N MET A 120 6.49 7.20 9.78
CA MET A 120 6.03 7.52 8.43
C MET A 120 5.30 8.87 8.33
N GLY A 121 5.01 9.51 9.47
CA GLY A 121 4.26 10.76 9.55
C GLY A 121 2.74 10.55 9.59
N GLU A 122 2.02 11.68 9.58
CA GLU A 122 0.56 11.74 9.71
C GLU A 122 -0.20 11.10 8.54
N ASN A 123 0.41 11.10 7.35
CA ASN A 123 -0.19 10.57 6.13
C ASN A 123 0.66 9.44 5.54
N PHE A 124 0.63 8.29 6.19
CA PHE A 124 1.42 7.11 5.82
C PHE A 124 0.88 6.34 4.60
N TRP A 125 -0.28 6.73 4.05
CA TRP A 125 -0.82 6.26 2.77
C TRP A 125 -1.19 7.43 1.86
N PRO A 126 -0.22 8.22 1.37
CA PRO A 126 -0.51 9.44 0.64
C PRO A 126 -1.25 9.17 -0.67
N TYR A 127 -2.22 10.02 -1.02
CA TYR A 127 -2.87 10.03 -2.33
C TYR A 127 -2.40 11.23 -3.16
N GLY A 128 -2.32 11.04 -4.47
CA GLY A 128 -1.89 12.07 -5.42
C GLY A 128 -0.53 11.75 -6.04
N ILE A 129 -0.25 12.37 -7.18
CA ILE A 129 0.95 12.08 -7.97
C ILE A 129 2.20 12.60 -7.28
N GLU A 130 2.19 13.86 -6.86
CA GLU A 130 3.38 14.48 -6.26
C GLU A 130 3.79 13.78 -4.96
N ALA A 131 2.82 13.47 -4.11
CA ALA A 131 3.06 12.80 -2.84
C ALA A 131 3.61 11.36 -3.00
N ASN A 132 3.46 10.75 -4.18
CA ASN A 132 3.95 9.40 -4.50
C ASN A 132 5.02 9.41 -5.61
N ARG A 133 5.62 10.55 -5.93
CA ARG A 133 6.54 10.70 -7.07
C ARG A 133 7.69 9.70 -7.00
N LYS A 134 8.30 9.53 -5.82
CA LYS A 134 9.45 8.63 -5.64
C LYS A 134 9.08 7.16 -5.91
N GLU A 135 7.92 6.73 -5.42
CA GLU A 135 7.37 5.40 -5.64
C GLU A 135 7.06 5.16 -7.10
N LEU A 136 6.42 6.13 -7.77
CA LEU A 136 6.10 6.06 -9.20
C LEU A 136 7.37 5.99 -10.05
N GLU A 137 8.36 6.83 -9.78
CA GLU A 137 9.67 6.81 -10.45
C GLU A 137 10.39 5.47 -10.26
N ALA A 138 10.37 4.92 -9.03
CA ALA A 138 10.95 3.62 -8.72
C ALA A 138 10.21 2.49 -9.46
N ALA A 139 8.88 2.52 -9.48
CA ALA A 139 8.07 1.55 -10.20
C ALA A 139 8.36 1.58 -11.71
N MET A 140 8.44 2.77 -12.33
CA MET A 140 8.76 2.90 -13.75
C MET A 140 10.17 2.40 -14.08
N ARG A 141 11.15 2.71 -13.22
CA ARG A 141 12.51 2.22 -13.35
C ARG A 141 12.57 0.69 -13.30
N TYR A 142 12.01 0.09 -12.24
CA TYR A 142 12.08 -1.36 -12.06
C TYR A 142 11.26 -2.12 -13.10
N ALA A 143 10.10 -1.61 -13.53
CA ALA A 143 9.34 -2.22 -14.60
C ALA A 143 10.14 -2.32 -15.90
N HIS A 144 10.96 -1.31 -16.20
CA HIS A 144 11.85 -1.34 -17.36
C HIS A 144 13.07 -2.24 -17.14
N GLU A 145 13.77 -2.11 -16.02
CA GLU A 145 14.97 -2.92 -15.70
C GLU A 145 14.67 -4.42 -15.63
N GLN A 146 13.47 -4.80 -15.18
CA GLN A 146 13.02 -6.19 -15.09
C GLN A 146 12.37 -6.69 -16.40
N GLY A 147 12.34 -5.86 -17.45
CA GLY A 147 11.81 -6.24 -18.76
C GLY A 147 10.29 -6.42 -18.82
N LEU A 148 9.55 -5.87 -17.85
CA LEU A 148 8.08 -5.87 -17.88
C LEU A 148 7.53 -4.94 -18.97
N VAL A 149 8.28 -3.88 -19.28
CA VAL A 149 7.98 -2.94 -20.38
C VAL A 149 9.20 -2.76 -21.29
N LYS A 150 8.96 -2.54 -22.59
CA LYS A 150 10.03 -2.37 -23.60
C LYS A 150 10.81 -1.06 -23.48
N HIS A 151 10.17 -0.02 -22.95
CA HIS A 151 10.73 1.31 -22.80
C HIS A 151 10.32 1.87 -21.45
N ARG A 152 11.17 2.71 -20.86
CA ARG A 152 10.82 3.44 -19.64
C ARG A 152 9.68 4.41 -19.95
N LEU A 153 8.58 4.28 -19.22
CA LEU A 153 7.41 5.15 -19.34
C LEU A 153 7.56 6.31 -18.34
N GLU A 154 7.20 7.51 -18.78
CA GLU A 154 6.94 8.62 -17.86
C GLU A 154 5.59 8.36 -17.18
N PHE A 155 5.57 8.32 -15.85
CA PHE A 155 4.37 7.90 -15.13
C PHE A 155 3.22 8.90 -15.34
N GLU A 156 3.50 10.18 -15.61
CA GLU A 156 2.49 11.20 -15.90
C GLU A 156 1.61 10.82 -17.10
N ASN A 157 2.13 10.05 -18.05
CA ASN A 157 1.38 9.57 -19.21
C ASN A 157 0.39 8.44 -18.87
N LEU A 158 0.51 7.83 -17.69
CA LEU A 158 -0.41 6.79 -17.21
C LEU A 158 -1.65 7.36 -16.53
N PHE A 159 -1.62 8.63 -16.15
CA PHE A 159 -2.69 9.29 -15.43
C PHE A 159 -3.43 10.30 -16.30
N HIS A 160 -4.72 10.46 -16.04
CA HIS A 160 -5.50 11.47 -16.75
C HIS A 160 -5.02 12.89 -16.38
N PRO A 161 -4.88 13.85 -17.31
CA PRO A 161 -4.32 15.18 -17.02
C PRO A 161 -5.02 15.92 -15.87
N SER A 162 -6.32 15.69 -15.67
CA SER A 162 -7.08 16.31 -14.58
C SER A 162 -6.68 15.83 -13.19
N THR A 163 -5.92 14.75 -13.07
CA THR A 163 -5.51 14.17 -11.77
C THR A 163 -4.07 14.52 -11.37
N LEU A 164 -3.25 15.03 -12.29
CA LEU A 164 -1.82 15.26 -12.06
C LEU A 164 -1.50 16.25 -10.93
N ARG A 165 -2.42 17.19 -10.68
CA ARG A 165 -2.28 18.25 -9.65
C ARG A 165 -3.26 18.09 -8.50
N LEU A 166 -3.88 16.91 -8.34
CA LEU A 166 -4.74 16.65 -7.20
C LEU A 166 -3.88 16.36 -5.96
N GLU A 167 -4.21 17.04 -4.88
CA GLU A 167 -3.54 16.93 -3.59
C GLU A 167 -4.58 16.73 -2.50
N GLU A 168 -4.21 15.98 -1.46
CA GLU A 168 -5.09 15.75 -0.33
C GLU A 168 -5.22 16.97 0.57
N ASN A 169 -6.44 17.22 1.04
CA ASN A 169 -6.70 18.24 2.07
C ASN A 169 -6.62 17.60 3.47
N ILE A 170 -5.41 17.33 3.95
CA ILE A 170 -5.15 16.58 5.20
C ILE A 170 -5.56 17.39 6.46
N GLY A 171 -5.86 18.70 6.34
CA GLY A 171 -6.05 19.60 7.48
C GLY A 171 -7.41 20.32 7.62
N LYS A 172 -8.47 19.98 6.87
CA LYS A 172 -9.77 20.70 6.94
C LYS A 172 -10.92 19.97 7.62
N LEU A 173 -10.70 18.76 8.14
CA LEU A 173 -11.69 18.01 8.92
C LEU A 173 -11.44 18.09 10.43
N SER A 174 -10.73 19.12 10.92
CA SER A 174 -10.66 19.39 12.36
C SER A 174 -11.97 20.03 12.85
N LEU A 175 -12.63 19.35 13.79
CA LEU A 175 -13.54 19.94 14.80
C LEU A 175 -14.89 20.50 14.29
N GLY A 176 -15.67 19.69 13.59
CA GLY A 176 -17.09 19.96 13.34
C GLY A 176 -17.98 18.79 13.76
N GLN A 177 -18.65 18.93 14.91
CA GLN A 177 -19.72 18.05 15.42
C GLN A 177 -19.30 16.70 16.03
N ARG A 178 -18.67 16.72 17.21
CA ARG A 178 -19.00 15.71 18.23
C ARG A 178 -20.19 16.27 19.03
N PRO A 179 -21.34 15.59 19.12
CA PRO A 179 -22.33 15.97 20.11
C PRO A 179 -21.67 15.84 21.48
N LEU A 180 -21.69 16.93 22.24
CA LEU A 180 -21.38 16.94 23.66
C LEU A 180 -22.32 15.92 24.31
N LEU A 181 -21.79 14.75 24.67
CA LEU A 181 -22.42 13.95 25.71
C LEU A 181 -22.15 14.71 27.01
N ALA A 182 -23.15 15.51 27.39
CA ALA A 182 -23.26 16.10 28.72
C ALA A 182 -23.51 14.97 29.76
N PRO A 183 -23.22 15.22 31.05
CA PRO A 183 -22.76 14.23 32.02
C PRO A 183 -23.77 13.14 32.40
#